data_AF-A0A957BHW2-F1
#
_entry.id   AF-A0A957BHW2-F1
#
_cell.length_a   1.000
_cell.length_b   1.000
_cell.length_c   1.000
_cell.angle_alpha   90.00
_cell.angle_beta   90.00
_cell.angle_gamma   90.00
#
_symmetry.space_group_name_H-M   'P 1'
#
loop_
_entity.id
_entity.type
_entity.pdbx_description
1 polymer ?
#
loop_
_entity_poly.entity_id
_entity_poly.type
_entity_poly.pdbx_seq_one_letter_code
_entity_poly.pdbx_strand_id
1 'polypeptide(L)'
;RAILRDNPYYANITFSRAVKWAIQLAFMLERTYYPYDKWIMAHFATLPHLAAPLKPLVDEAVELSTPWERKLELLNDMSDVLDHFMVADGVIEPHPKFAVSPTSGYRLLEHAYAELIKKLPDDLKPVIPVWEQVHWESFHSQFVDGVDMAAWDEALQLKPVNGER
;
A
#
# COMPACT_ATOMS: atom_id res chain seq x y z
N ARG A 1 9.55 4.08 -10.72
CA ARG A 1 9.54 3.94 -12.20
C ARG A 1 9.40 5.28 -12.94
N ALA A 2 8.43 6.14 -12.59
CA ALA A 2 8.27 7.45 -13.25
C ALA A 2 9.53 8.33 -13.16
N ILE A 3 10.15 8.39 -11.98
CA ILE A 3 11.41 9.11 -11.73
C ILE A 3 12.54 8.57 -12.63
N LEU A 4 12.70 7.25 -12.74
CA LEU A 4 13.69 6.61 -13.61
C LEU A 4 13.51 6.92 -15.11
N ARG A 5 12.33 7.40 -15.50
CA ARG A 5 11.99 7.75 -16.89
C ARG A 5 11.91 9.26 -17.11
N ASP A 6 12.40 10.05 -16.14
CA ASP A 6 12.32 11.50 -16.16
C ASP A 6 10.92 12.03 -16.49
N ASN A 7 9.89 11.42 -15.87
CA ASN A 7 8.49 11.80 -16.08
C ASN A 7 7.92 12.46 -14.82
N PRO A 8 8.21 13.75 -14.58
CA PRO A 8 7.81 14.45 -13.36
C PRO A 8 6.29 14.62 -13.26
N TYR A 9 5.58 14.78 -14.39
CA TYR A 9 4.12 14.87 -14.40
C TYR A 9 3.48 13.61 -13.81
N TYR A 10 3.85 12.44 -14.35
CA TYR A 10 3.30 11.17 -13.89
C TYR A 10 3.79 10.80 -12.48
N ALA A 11 5.03 11.16 -12.13
CA ALA A 11 5.55 10.98 -10.78
C ALA A 11 4.69 11.74 -9.75
N ASN A 12 4.35 13.00 -10.00
CA ASN A 12 3.52 13.80 -9.08
C ASN A 12 2.11 13.23 -8.92
N ILE A 13 1.48 12.77 -10.01
CA ILE A 13 0.14 12.18 -9.95
C ILE A 13 0.15 10.89 -9.13
N THR A 14 1.05 9.97 -9.45
CA THR A 14 1.10 8.66 -8.79
C THR A 14 1.55 8.77 -7.33
N PHE A 15 2.47 9.69 -7.03
CA PHE A 15 2.89 9.98 -5.66
C PHE A 15 1.74 10.54 -4.81
N SER A 16 1.07 11.59 -5.29
CA SER A 16 -0.04 12.21 -4.55
C SER A 16 -1.18 11.21 -4.30
N ARG A 17 -1.44 10.34 -5.29
CA ARG A 17 -2.42 9.26 -5.18
C ARG A 17 -2.00 8.21 -4.15
N ALA A 18 -0.74 7.79 -4.13
CA ALA A 18 -0.23 6.84 -3.15
C ALA A 18 -0.36 7.36 -1.72
N VAL A 19 -0.01 8.64 -1.48
CA VAL A 19 -0.18 9.28 -0.16
C VAL A 19 -1.67 9.32 0.22
N LYS A 20 -2.55 9.69 -0.72
CA LYS A 20 -4.00 9.68 -0.48
C LYS A 20 -4.50 8.27 -0.10
N TRP A 21 -4.08 7.24 -0.83
CA TRP A 21 -4.48 5.87 -0.56
C TRP A 21 -3.95 5.36 0.78
N ALA A 22 -2.73 5.70 1.18
CA ALA A 22 -2.21 5.39 2.51
C ALA A 22 -3.09 5.97 3.62
N ILE A 23 -3.51 7.23 3.49
CA ILE A 23 -4.44 7.88 4.44
C ILE A 23 -5.80 7.17 4.44
N GLN A 24 -6.37 6.91 3.28
CA GLN A 24 -7.68 6.23 3.16
C GLN A 24 -7.64 4.81 3.73
N LEU A 25 -6.54 4.07 3.52
CA LEU A 25 -6.36 2.75 4.10
C LEU A 25 -6.29 2.83 5.63
N ALA A 26 -5.63 3.85 6.19
CA ALA A 26 -5.59 4.05 7.63
C ALA A 26 -7.00 4.27 8.24
N PHE A 27 -7.86 5.01 7.56
CA PHE A 27 -9.27 5.12 7.95
C PHE A 27 -9.98 3.75 7.92
N MET A 28 -9.75 2.95 6.88
CA MET A 28 -10.36 1.62 6.75
C MET A 28 -9.90 0.65 7.85
N LEU A 29 -8.61 0.64 8.19
CA LEU A 29 -8.05 -0.18 9.27
C LEU A 29 -8.66 0.21 10.63
N GLU A 30 -8.86 1.51 10.87
CA GLU A 30 -9.56 2.04 12.05
C GLU A 30 -11.09 1.93 11.95
N ARG A 31 -11.61 1.21 10.94
CA ARG A 31 -13.04 0.98 10.69
C ARG A 31 -13.88 2.26 10.69
N THR A 32 -13.30 3.35 10.23
CA THR A 32 -13.91 4.68 10.20
C THR A 32 -13.99 5.17 8.75
N TYR A 33 -15.11 5.80 8.38
CA TYR A 33 -15.22 6.39 7.04
C TYR A 33 -14.28 7.59 6.89
N TYR A 34 -13.50 7.63 5.81
CA TYR A 34 -12.75 8.82 5.46
C TYR A 34 -13.68 9.92 4.91
N PRO A 35 -13.45 11.19 5.23
CA PRO A 35 -14.26 12.30 4.73
C PRO A 35 -13.84 12.69 3.30
N TYR A 36 -14.54 13.67 2.72
CA TYR A 36 -14.13 14.31 1.46
C TYR A 36 -12.69 14.87 1.55
N ASP A 37 -11.93 14.75 0.45
CA ASP A 37 -10.49 15.06 0.36
C ASP A 37 -10.10 16.41 0.98
N LYS A 38 -10.93 17.45 0.83
CA LYS A 38 -10.68 18.77 1.42
C LYS A 38 -10.45 18.73 2.94
N TRP A 39 -11.11 17.80 3.63
CA TRP A 39 -11.08 17.68 5.09
C TRP A 39 -10.26 16.48 5.58
N ILE A 40 -9.72 15.66 4.67
CA ILE A 40 -9.12 14.38 5.02
C ILE A 40 -8.00 14.51 6.04
N MET A 41 -7.12 15.50 5.90
CA MET A 41 -6.00 15.71 6.82
C MET A 41 -6.45 16.14 8.23
N ALA A 42 -7.53 16.91 8.34
CA ALA A 42 -8.06 17.34 9.63
C ALA A 42 -8.64 16.15 10.41
N HIS A 43 -9.35 15.25 9.74
CA HIS A 43 -9.89 14.04 10.36
C HIS A 43 -8.82 12.96 10.54
N PHE A 44 -7.85 12.86 9.64
CA PHE A 44 -6.76 11.91 9.74
C PHE A 44 -5.96 12.10 11.03
N ALA A 45 -5.75 13.36 11.43
CA ALA A 45 -5.10 13.70 12.70
C ALA A 45 -5.88 13.22 13.95
N THR A 46 -7.14 12.79 13.79
CA THR A 46 -7.98 12.30 14.89
C THR A 46 -8.06 10.78 14.98
N LEU A 47 -7.43 10.04 14.06
CA LEU A 47 -7.40 8.57 14.15
C LEU A 47 -6.66 8.13 15.43
N PRO A 48 -7.22 7.19 16.21
CA PRO A 48 -6.73 6.90 17.55
C PRO A 48 -5.35 6.21 17.56
N HIS A 49 -5.06 5.33 16.60
CA HIS A 49 -3.82 4.56 16.56
C HIS A 49 -2.95 4.94 15.36
N LEU A 50 -3.55 5.07 14.17
CA LEU A 50 -2.79 5.26 12.93
C LEU A 50 -2.36 6.70 12.65
N ALA A 51 -2.97 7.71 13.27
CA ALA A 51 -2.54 9.10 13.08
C ALA A 51 -1.11 9.32 13.59
N ALA A 52 -0.80 8.82 14.78
CA ALA A 52 0.49 9.06 15.43
C ALA A 52 1.70 8.59 14.60
N PRO A 53 1.74 7.35 14.07
CA PRO A 53 2.87 6.88 13.27
C PRO A 53 2.87 7.40 11.84
N LEU A 54 1.70 7.59 11.20
CA LEU A 54 1.64 7.97 9.77
C LEU A 54 1.67 9.48 9.53
N LYS A 55 1.09 10.30 10.42
CA LYS A 55 0.95 11.74 10.16
C LYS A 55 2.28 12.46 9.94
N PRO A 56 3.34 12.23 10.72
CA PRO A 56 4.63 12.87 10.46
C PRO A 56 5.20 12.51 9.08
N LEU A 57 5.01 11.27 8.63
CA LEU A 57 5.46 10.82 7.32
C LEU A 57 4.68 11.50 6.20
N VAL A 58 3.35 11.59 6.35
CA VAL A 58 2.46 12.23 5.38
C VAL A 58 2.75 13.72 5.29
N ASP A 59 2.90 14.41 6.43
CA ASP A 59 3.21 15.83 6.47
C ASP A 59 4.53 16.12 5.72
N GLU A 60 5.60 15.35 5.98
CA GLU A 60 6.87 15.52 5.27
C GLU A 60 6.75 15.18 3.77
N ALA A 61 5.98 14.15 3.43
CA ALA A 61 5.83 13.67 2.06
C ALA A 61 5.19 14.72 1.13
N VAL A 62 4.24 15.50 1.64
CA VAL A 62 3.52 16.50 0.84
C VAL A 62 4.24 17.84 0.71
N GLU A 63 5.29 18.08 1.49
CA GLU A 63 6.09 19.30 1.39
C GLU A 63 6.74 19.44 0.00
N LEU A 64 6.68 20.66 -0.54
CA LEU A 64 7.24 20.96 -1.86
C LEU A 64 8.77 20.85 -1.88
N SER A 65 9.42 21.10 -0.73
CA SER A 65 10.87 21.01 -0.57
C SER A 65 11.39 19.57 -0.46
N THR A 66 10.52 18.58 -0.22
CA THR A 66 10.94 17.20 0.00
C THR A 66 11.46 16.59 -1.32
N PRO A 67 12.74 16.15 -1.38
CA PRO A 67 13.31 15.54 -2.57
C PRO A 67 12.63 14.23 -2.95
N TRP A 68 12.75 13.82 -4.23
CA TRP A 68 12.11 12.59 -4.72
C TRP A 68 12.62 11.33 -4.02
N GLU A 69 13.91 11.29 -3.72
CA GLU A 69 14.53 10.19 -2.98
C GLU A 69 13.87 10.04 -1.61
N ARG A 70 13.72 11.15 -0.89
CA ARG A 70 13.06 11.16 0.42
C ARG A 70 11.57 10.83 0.34
N LYS A 71 10.87 11.31 -0.69
CA LYS A 71 9.48 10.95 -0.97
C LYS A 71 9.29 9.44 -1.14
N LEU A 72 10.24 8.76 -1.79
CA LEU A 72 10.18 7.30 -1.96
C LEU A 72 10.45 6.55 -0.65
N GLU A 73 11.41 7.03 0.16
CA GLU A 73 11.64 6.48 1.50
C GLU A 73 10.39 6.59 2.37
N LEU A 74 9.77 7.77 2.40
CA LEU A 74 8.53 8.02 3.15
C LEU A 74 7.38 7.11 2.71
N LEU A 75 7.26 6.80 1.41
CA LEU A 75 6.25 5.83 0.95
C LEU A 75 6.55 4.40 1.44
N ASN A 76 7.82 4.01 1.51
CA ASN A 76 8.18 2.71 2.07
C ASN A 76 7.88 2.69 3.58
N ASP A 77 8.23 3.75 4.30
CA ASP A 77 7.96 3.88 5.75
C ASP A 77 6.44 3.83 6.03
N MET A 78 5.63 4.51 5.22
CA MET A 78 4.16 4.41 5.31
C MET A 78 3.67 2.99 5.05
N SER A 79 4.24 2.30 4.06
CA SER A 79 3.89 0.92 3.75
C SER A 79 4.23 -0.02 4.92
N ASP A 80 5.40 0.13 5.54
CA ASP A 80 5.81 -0.65 6.71
C ASP A 80 4.87 -0.43 7.90
N VAL A 81 4.42 0.82 8.13
CA VAL A 81 3.44 1.12 9.18
C VAL A 81 2.10 0.47 8.87
N LEU A 82 1.57 0.62 7.66
CA LEU A 82 0.28 0.03 7.28
C LEU A 82 0.31 -1.50 7.36
N ASP A 83 1.39 -2.11 6.90
CA ASP A 83 1.64 -3.56 6.98
C ASP A 83 1.64 -4.05 8.44
N HIS A 84 2.38 -3.36 9.31
CA HIS A 84 2.40 -3.67 10.74
C HIS A 84 0.99 -3.71 11.35
N PHE A 85 0.15 -2.71 11.06
CA PHE A 85 -1.22 -2.66 11.58
C PHE A 85 -2.14 -3.69 10.91
N MET A 86 -1.97 -3.99 9.61
CA MET A 86 -2.70 -5.08 8.95
C MET A 86 -2.41 -6.43 9.61
N VAL A 87 -1.16 -6.71 9.99
CA VAL A 87 -0.80 -7.92 10.74
C VAL A 87 -1.36 -7.86 12.16
N ALA A 88 -1.18 -6.74 12.87
CA ALA A 88 -1.60 -6.59 14.27
C ALA A 88 -3.13 -6.72 14.45
N ASP A 89 -3.90 -6.22 13.48
CA ASP A 89 -5.37 -6.30 13.47
C ASP A 89 -5.91 -7.62 12.89
N GLY A 90 -5.02 -8.53 12.46
CA GLY A 90 -5.38 -9.83 11.89
C GLY A 90 -6.03 -9.74 10.50
N VAL A 91 -5.78 -8.65 9.78
CA VAL A 91 -6.24 -8.47 8.39
C VAL A 91 -5.44 -9.39 7.45
N ILE A 92 -4.13 -9.45 7.64
CA ILE A 92 -3.21 -10.38 6.95
C ILE A 92 -2.48 -11.25 7.98
N GLU A 93 -1.98 -12.41 7.55
CA GLU A 93 -1.22 -13.30 8.42
C GLU A 93 0.16 -12.70 8.77
N PRO A 94 0.74 -13.08 9.93
CA PRO A 94 2.12 -12.72 10.24
C PRO A 94 3.09 -13.28 9.19
N HIS A 95 4.01 -12.43 8.72
CA HIS A 95 5.06 -12.79 7.77
C HIS A 95 6.42 -12.21 8.20
N PRO A 96 7.54 -12.75 7.69
CA PRO A 96 8.84 -12.16 7.97
C PRO A 96 8.95 -10.74 7.41
N LYS A 97 9.85 -9.94 7.98
CA LYS A 97 10.20 -8.64 7.40
C LYS A 97 10.91 -8.84 6.07
N PHE A 98 10.40 -8.23 5.00
CA PHE A 98 11.00 -8.30 3.67
C PHE A 98 12.02 -7.17 3.43
N ALA A 99 13.02 -7.47 2.62
CA ALA A 99 14.03 -6.51 2.20
C ALA A 99 13.43 -5.48 1.23
N VAL A 100 13.78 -4.21 1.47
CA VAL A 100 13.43 -3.10 0.58
C VAL A 100 14.03 -3.34 -0.81
N SER A 101 13.23 -3.08 -1.86
CA SER A 101 13.74 -3.13 -3.23
C SER A 101 14.14 -1.74 -3.70
N PRO A 102 15.29 -1.60 -4.37
CA PRO A 102 15.72 -0.32 -4.93
C PRO A 102 14.83 0.17 -6.09
N THR A 103 14.00 -0.70 -6.67
CA THR A 103 13.22 -0.40 -7.88
C THR A 103 11.71 -0.52 -7.69
N SER A 104 11.25 -1.07 -6.56
CA SER A 104 9.84 -1.44 -6.39
C SER A 104 9.40 -1.54 -4.93
N GLY A 105 8.79 -0.46 -4.40
CA GLY A 105 8.20 -0.42 -3.05
C GLY A 105 6.82 -1.09 -2.94
N TYR A 106 6.06 -1.18 -4.03
CA TYR A 106 4.67 -1.67 -4.00
C TYR A 106 4.52 -3.18 -3.70
N ARG A 107 5.63 -3.93 -3.68
CA ARG A 107 5.63 -5.39 -3.55
C ARG A 107 5.09 -5.87 -2.21
N LEU A 108 5.30 -5.10 -1.13
CA LEU A 108 4.73 -5.41 0.18
C LEU A 108 3.19 -5.29 0.15
N LEU A 109 2.67 -4.25 -0.50
CA LEU A 109 1.23 -4.11 -0.71
C LEU A 109 0.64 -5.22 -1.59
N GLU A 110 1.39 -5.74 -2.58
CA GLU A 110 0.95 -6.88 -3.40
C GLU A 110 0.88 -8.20 -2.63
N HIS A 111 1.75 -8.37 -1.62
CA HIS A 111 1.64 -9.51 -0.69
C HIS A 111 0.33 -9.40 0.11
N ALA A 112 0.09 -8.24 0.74
CA ALA A 112 -1.15 -7.98 1.48
C ALA A 112 -2.40 -8.07 0.59
N TYR A 113 -2.32 -7.65 -0.67
CA TYR A 113 -3.39 -7.81 -1.64
C TYR A 113 -3.73 -9.29 -1.90
N ALA A 114 -2.73 -10.14 -2.11
CA ALA A 114 -2.96 -11.56 -2.33
C ALA A 114 -3.59 -12.25 -1.12
N GLU A 115 -3.10 -11.95 0.08
CA GLU A 115 -3.69 -12.36 1.37
C GLU A 115 -5.18 -12.00 1.45
N LEU A 116 -5.51 -10.74 1.17
CA LEU A 116 -6.87 -10.23 1.21
C LEU A 116 -7.76 -10.94 0.20
N ILE A 117 -7.32 -11.06 -1.05
CA ILE A 117 -8.09 -11.74 -2.12
C ILE A 117 -8.42 -13.18 -1.73
N LYS A 118 -7.46 -13.92 -1.15
CA LYS A 118 -7.67 -15.31 -0.72
C LYS A 118 -8.66 -15.45 0.42
N LYS A 119 -8.79 -14.41 1.26
CA LYS A 119 -9.74 -14.34 2.38
C LYS A 119 -11.13 -13.83 1.96
N LEU A 120 -11.29 -13.29 0.74
CA LEU A 120 -12.58 -12.80 0.26
C LEU A 120 -13.55 -13.95 -0.06
N PRO A 121 -14.87 -13.73 0.13
CA PRO A 121 -15.91 -14.57 -0.45
C PRO A 121 -15.74 -14.74 -1.97
N ASP A 122 -16.03 -15.93 -2.49
CA ASP A 122 -15.82 -16.26 -3.91
C ASP A 122 -16.60 -15.35 -4.87
N ASP A 123 -17.77 -14.86 -4.45
CA ASP A 123 -18.58 -13.92 -5.22
C ASP A 123 -17.98 -12.50 -5.26
N LEU A 124 -17.12 -12.15 -4.31
CA LEU A 124 -16.43 -10.86 -4.24
C LEU A 124 -15.05 -10.88 -4.93
N LYS A 125 -14.38 -12.02 -5.02
CA LYS A 125 -13.07 -12.14 -5.71
C LYS A 125 -13.04 -11.59 -7.16
N PRO A 126 -14.06 -11.79 -8.02
CA PRO A 126 -14.06 -11.21 -9.37
C PRO A 126 -14.54 -9.75 -9.39
N VAL A 127 -15.04 -9.21 -8.27
CA VAL A 127 -15.54 -7.84 -8.19
C VAL A 127 -14.38 -6.89 -8.09
N ILE A 128 -14.08 -6.24 -9.21
CA ILE A 128 -13.07 -5.18 -9.24
C ILE A 128 -13.77 -3.84 -9.16
N PRO A 129 -13.47 -3.03 -8.12
CA PRO A 129 -14.02 -1.69 -8.07
C PRO A 129 -13.50 -0.93 -9.29
N VAL A 130 -14.34 -0.14 -9.94
CA VAL A 130 -13.96 0.63 -11.13
C VAL A 130 -13.02 1.75 -10.70
N TRP A 131 -11.73 1.43 -10.57
CA TRP A 131 -10.66 2.42 -10.46
C TRP A 131 -10.23 2.82 -11.86
N GLU A 132 -9.82 4.07 -12.03
CA GLU A 132 -9.49 4.66 -13.33
C GLU A 132 -8.58 3.75 -14.17
N GLN A 133 -9.20 3.11 -15.18
CA GLN A 133 -8.62 2.32 -16.27
C GLN A 133 -7.83 1.06 -15.88
N VAL A 134 -8.46 -0.14 -15.87
CA VAL A 134 -7.99 -1.33 -16.64
C VAL A 134 -9.16 -2.34 -16.81
N HIS A 135 -9.74 -2.44 -18.02
CA HIS A 135 -10.79 -3.45 -18.34
C HIS A 135 -10.31 -4.91 -18.17
N TRP A 136 -8.99 -5.13 -18.10
CA TRP A 136 -8.31 -6.42 -17.99
C TRP A 136 -7.95 -6.83 -16.55
N GLU A 137 -8.19 -5.98 -15.55
CA GLU A 137 -7.84 -6.32 -14.17
C GLU A 137 -8.73 -7.43 -13.59
N SER A 138 -9.94 -7.69 -14.10
CA SER A 138 -10.80 -8.78 -13.55
C SER A 138 -10.15 -10.15 -13.61
N PHE A 139 -9.25 -10.37 -14.59
CA PHE A 139 -8.38 -11.55 -14.64
C PHE A 139 -7.33 -11.53 -13.52
N HIS A 140 -6.83 -10.36 -13.11
CA HIS A 140 -5.75 -10.21 -12.14
C HIS A 140 -6.12 -10.76 -10.76
N SER A 141 -7.29 -10.41 -10.20
CA SER A 141 -7.69 -10.92 -8.88
C SER A 141 -7.89 -12.44 -8.88
N GLN A 142 -8.52 -12.98 -9.92
CA GLN A 142 -8.70 -14.43 -10.08
C GLN A 142 -7.37 -15.17 -10.31
N PHE A 143 -6.44 -14.57 -11.04
CA PHE A 143 -5.09 -15.11 -11.21
C PHE A 143 -4.36 -15.16 -9.88
N VAL A 144 -4.35 -14.06 -9.12
CA VAL A 144 -3.71 -13.98 -7.80
C VAL A 144 -4.34 -14.96 -6.80
N ASP A 145 -5.65 -15.15 -6.83
CA ASP A 145 -6.34 -16.16 -6.00
C ASP A 145 -5.82 -17.58 -6.29
N GLY A 146 -5.52 -17.88 -7.56
CA GLY A 146 -5.05 -19.19 -8.02
C GLY A 146 -3.56 -19.49 -7.80
N VAL A 147 -2.75 -18.50 -7.41
CA VAL A 147 -1.29 -18.67 -7.15
C VAL A 147 -1.04 -18.87 -5.67
N ASP A 148 -0.23 -19.85 -5.27
CA ASP A 148 0.12 -20.03 -3.85
C ASP A 148 0.98 -18.87 -3.32
N MET A 149 0.90 -18.58 -2.02
CA MET A 149 1.61 -17.43 -1.42
C MET A 149 3.12 -17.50 -1.60
N ALA A 150 3.73 -18.69 -1.56
CA ALA A 150 5.17 -18.82 -1.72
C ALA A 150 5.61 -18.49 -3.15
N ALA A 151 4.88 -18.97 -4.16
CA ALA A 151 5.11 -18.62 -5.56
C ALA A 151 4.85 -17.14 -5.83
N TRP A 152 3.85 -16.55 -5.17
CA TRP A 152 3.57 -15.12 -5.26
C TRP A 152 4.71 -14.27 -4.69
N ASP A 153 5.18 -14.61 -3.49
CA ASP A 153 6.29 -13.92 -2.84
C ASP A 153 7.60 -14.04 -3.65
N GLU A 154 7.85 -15.20 -4.26
CA GLU A 154 8.97 -15.41 -5.17
C GLU A 154 8.84 -14.53 -6.43
N ALA A 155 7.66 -14.48 -7.05
CA ALA A 155 7.41 -13.61 -8.21
C ALA A 155 7.61 -12.14 -7.87
N LEU A 156 7.24 -11.73 -6.65
CA LEU A 156 7.47 -10.40 -6.11
C LEU A 156 8.91 -10.21 -5.59
N GLN A 157 9.79 -11.20 -5.65
CA GLN A 157 11.16 -11.12 -5.13
C GLN A 157 11.20 -10.66 -3.66
N LEU A 158 10.21 -11.04 -2.86
CA LEU A 158 10.14 -10.75 -1.43
C LEU A 158 11.14 -11.64 -0.71
N LYS A 159 12.26 -11.05 -0.30
CA LYS A 159 13.35 -11.74 0.37
C LYS A 159 13.36 -11.34 1.85
N PRO A 160 13.21 -12.28 2.79
CA PRO A 160 13.31 -12.00 4.21
C PRO A 160 14.66 -11.34 4.56
N VAL A 161 14.66 -10.32 5.42
CA VAL A 161 15.88 -9.58 5.81
C VAL A 161 16.91 -10.48 6.51
N ASN A 162 16.47 -11.54 7.19
CA ASN A 162 17.33 -12.45 7.97
C ASN A 162 17.42 -13.89 7.41
N GLY A 163 16.86 -14.17 6.24
CA GLY A 163 16.77 -15.55 5.71
C GLY A 163 15.85 -16.48 6.52
N GLU A 164 15.05 -15.94 7.43
CA GLU A 164 13.97 -16.64 8.11
C GLU A 164 12.90 -17.04 7.07
N ARG A 165 12.58 -18.33 7.01
CA ARG A 165 11.53 -18.90 6.15
C ARG A 165 10.25 -19.06 6.93
#